data_AF-A0A7L9U9G5-F1
#
_entry.id   AF-A0A7L9U9G5-F1
#
_cell.length_a   1.000
_cell.length_b   1.000
_cell.length_c   1.000
_cell.angle_alpha   90.00
_cell.angle_beta   90.00
_cell.angle_gamma   90.00
#
_symmetry.space_group_name_H-M   'P 1'
#
loop_
_entity.id
_entity.type
_entity.pdbx_description
1 polymer ?
#
loop_
_entity_poly.entity_id
_entity_poly.type
_entity_poly.pdbx_seq_one_letter_code
_entity_poly.pdbx_strand_id
1 'polypeptide(L)'
;MNSLETGGICPAPRCRARLAPTLAEREEISRAVVAGTSIRAIAFSLGPAPSTVSREIKHNDGLERYRAALADQHTWARGRRPKPCKLVVNQKLADIVAGTLKLENLDEVARLLNERPRKTRNCERPAPRFHACVASTD
;
A
#
# COMPACT_ATOMS: atom_id res chain seq x y z
N MET A 1 1.38 -13.70 1.11
CA MET A 1 2.29 -12.58 1.45
C MET A 1 3.13 -13.04 2.62
N ASN A 2 4.47 -12.99 2.51
CA ASN A 2 5.35 -13.43 3.59
C ASN A 2 5.31 -12.44 4.76
N SER A 3 4.89 -12.89 5.93
CA SER A 3 4.88 -12.13 7.19
C SER A 3 6.26 -11.56 7.57
N LEU A 4 7.33 -12.21 7.08
CA LEU A 4 8.73 -11.81 7.29
C LEU A 4 9.07 -10.44 6.67
N GLU A 5 8.42 -10.04 5.57
CA GLU A 5 8.71 -8.75 4.91
C GLU A 5 8.12 -7.54 5.66
N THR A 6 7.16 -7.74 6.58
CA THR A 6 6.41 -6.63 7.20
C THR A 6 6.63 -6.50 8.72
N GLY A 7 7.69 -7.10 9.25
CA GLY A 7 8.03 -6.97 10.68
C GLY A 7 6.95 -7.53 11.61
N GLY A 8 6.24 -8.59 11.19
CA GLY A 8 5.26 -9.30 12.01
C GLY A 8 3.81 -8.75 11.95
N ILE A 9 3.57 -7.56 11.38
CA ILE A 9 2.22 -7.01 11.19
C ILE A 9 1.87 -7.03 9.70
N CYS A 10 0.92 -7.89 9.32
CA CYS A 10 0.44 -7.94 7.94
C CYS A 10 -0.22 -6.59 7.57
N PRO A 11 0.17 -5.96 6.45
CA PRO A 11 -0.50 -4.76 6.00
C PRO A 11 -1.94 -5.10 5.60
N ALA A 12 -2.85 -4.14 5.76
CA ALA A 12 -4.23 -4.32 5.32
C ALA A 12 -4.28 -4.82 3.85
N PRO A 13 -5.23 -5.71 3.51
CA PRO A 13 -5.38 -6.20 2.14
C PRO A 13 -5.54 -5.00 1.21
N ARG A 14 -4.77 -5.00 0.11
CA ARG A 14 -4.77 -3.89 -0.82
C ARG A 14 -6.01 -3.98 -1.71
N CYS A 15 -6.80 -2.92 -1.73
CA CYS A 15 -7.92 -2.77 -2.65
C CYS A 15 -7.50 -1.90 -3.84
N ARG A 16 -8.06 -2.20 -5.03
CA ARG A 16 -7.92 -1.29 -6.17
C ARG A 16 -8.67 0.00 -5.89
N ALA A 17 -8.13 1.12 -6.39
CA ALA A 17 -8.87 2.37 -6.37
C ALA A 17 -10.09 2.25 -7.28
N ARG A 18 -11.25 2.75 -6.83
CA ARG A 18 -12.52 2.70 -7.59
C ARG A 18 -12.43 3.31 -8.99
N LEU A 19 -11.56 4.31 -9.18
CA LEU A 19 -11.37 5.00 -10.45
C LEU A 19 -10.26 4.40 -11.32
N ALA A 20 -9.60 3.33 -10.88
CA ALA A 20 -8.53 2.70 -11.64
C ALA A 20 -9.11 1.76 -12.70
N PRO A 21 -8.57 1.74 -13.93
CA PRO A 21 -8.98 0.77 -14.94
C PRO A 21 -8.79 -0.65 -14.43
N THR A 22 -9.86 -1.43 -14.53
CA THR A 22 -9.90 -2.88 -14.31
C THR A 22 -9.05 -3.62 -15.34
N LEU A 23 -8.77 -4.90 -15.08
CA LEU A 23 -8.05 -5.74 -16.04
C LEU A 23 -8.82 -5.85 -17.37
N ALA A 24 -10.14 -5.98 -17.33
CA ALA A 24 -10.97 -6.06 -18.53
C ALA A 24 -10.89 -4.79 -19.39
N GLU A 25 -10.96 -3.61 -18.76
CA GLU A 25 -10.78 -2.33 -19.46
C GLU A 25 -9.37 -2.20 -20.05
N ARG A 26 -8.34 -2.65 -19.33
CA ARG A 26 -6.95 -2.67 -19.84
C ARG A 26 -6.80 -3.59 -21.05
N GLU A 27 -7.47 -4.74 -21.06
CA GLU A 27 -7.48 -5.66 -22.21
C GLU A 27 -8.16 -5.05 -23.43
N GLU A 28 -9.26 -4.31 -23.23
CA GLU A 28 -9.90 -3.57 -24.32
C GLU A 28 -8.98 -2.47 -24.87
N ILE A 29 -8.31 -1.71 -24.00
CA ILE A 29 -7.28 -0.74 -24.42
C ILE A 29 -6.18 -1.45 -25.22
N SER A 30 -5.69 -2.60 -24.75
CA SER A 30 -4.65 -3.38 -25.43
C SER A 30 -5.06 -3.82 -26.84
N ARG A 31 -6.27 -4.37 -27.00
CA ARG A 31 -6.80 -4.74 -28.32
C ARG A 31 -6.96 -3.53 -29.23
N ALA A 32 -7.51 -2.45 -28.71
CA ALA A 32 -7.78 -1.26 -29.50
C ALA A 32 -6.49 -0.54 -29.92
N VAL A 33 -5.44 -0.58 -29.10
CA VAL A 33 -4.10 -0.09 -29.48
C VAL A 33 -3.52 -0.90 -30.63
N VAL A 34 -3.62 -2.23 -30.59
CA VAL A 34 -3.18 -3.11 -31.70
C VAL A 34 -3.99 -2.85 -32.97
N ALA A 35 -5.29 -2.58 -32.84
CA ALA A 35 -6.17 -2.22 -33.96
C ALA A 35 -5.91 -0.80 -34.52
N GLY A 36 -5.01 -0.01 -33.92
CA GLY A 36 -4.71 1.36 -34.35
C GLY A 36 -5.81 2.37 -34.01
N THR A 37 -6.71 2.04 -33.08
CA THR A 37 -7.81 2.90 -32.68
C THR A 37 -7.29 4.13 -31.92
N SER A 38 -7.87 5.31 -32.20
CA SER A 38 -7.48 6.54 -31.51
C SER A 38 -7.84 6.51 -30.01
N ILE A 39 -7.04 7.16 -29.17
CA ILE A 39 -7.27 7.26 -27.72
C ILE A 39 -8.67 7.77 -27.39
N ARG A 40 -9.19 8.74 -28.16
CA ARG A 40 -10.54 9.29 -27.95
C ARG A 40 -11.63 8.26 -28.23
N ALA A 41 -11.48 7.44 -29.26
CA ALA A 41 -12.44 6.38 -29.57
C ALA A 41 -12.42 5.26 -28.52
N ILE A 42 -11.23 4.88 -28.03
CA ILE A 42 -11.08 3.91 -26.92
C ILE A 42 -11.77 4.43 -25.65
N ALA A 43 -11.57 5.70 -25.33
CA ALA A 43 -12.21 6.33 -24.17
C ALA A 43 -13.73 6.38 -24.30
N PHE A 44 -14.24 6.66 -25.50
CA PHE A 44 -15.67 6.67 -25.76
C PHE A 44 -16.31 5.28 -25.61
N SER A 45 -15.63 4.21 -26.06
CA SER A 45 -16.16 2.85 -25.93
C SER A 45 -16.15 2.33 -24.50
N LEU A 46 -15.15 2.73 -23.69
CA LEU A 46 -14.99 2.26 -22.31
C LEU A 46 -15.70 3.13 -21.27
N GLY A 47 -15.97 4.42 -21.59
CA GLY A 47 -16.51 5.41 -20.66
C GLY A 47 -15.52 6.31 -19.88
N PRO A 48 -14.22 5.97 -19.64
CA PRO A 48 -13.31 6.87 -18.94
C PRO A 48 -12.91 8.06 -19.83
N ALA A 49 -12.40 9.13 -19.21
CA ALA A 49 -11.92 10.29 -19.96
C ALA A 49 -10.74 9.92 -20.90
N PRO A 50 -10.59 10.56 -22.08
CA PRO A 50 -9.44 10.36 -22.96
C PRO A 50 -8.09 10.57 -22.28
N SER A 51 -8.04 11.47 -21.29
CA SER A 51 -6.85 11.72 -20.48
C SER A 51 -6.49 10.54 -19.57
N THR A 52 -7.48 9.77 -19.10
CA THR A 52 -7.25 8.55 -18.32
C THR A 52 -6.59 7.49 -19.19
N VAL A 53 -7.13 7.22 -20.38
CA VAL A 53 -6.56 6.25 -21.33
C VAL A 53 -5.16 6.66 -21.77
N SER A 54 -4.94 7.95 -22.07
CA SER A 54 -3.61 8.46 -22.43
C SER A 54 -2.59 8.30 -21.31
N ARG A 55 -2.94 8.67 -20.06
CA ARG A 55 -2.04 8.50 -18.91
C ARG A 55 -1.75 7.04 -18.64
N GLU A 56 -2.76 6.19 -18.73
CA GLU A 56 -2.65 4.74 -18.56
C GLU A 56 -1.65 4.14 -19.55
N ILE A 57 -1.76 4.47 -20.84
CA ILE A 57 -0.81 3.98 -21.87
C ILE A 57 0.59 4.57 -21.66
N LYS A 58 0.69 5.88 -21.43
CA LYS A 58 1.99 6.56 -21.21
C LYS A 58 2.74 6.02 -19.99
N HIS A 59 2.00 5.60 -18.97
CA HIS A 59 2.57 5.08 -17.73
C HIS A 59 3.00 3.62 -17.84
N ASN A 60 2.57 2.90 -18.89
CA ASN A 60 2.82 1.48 -19.10
C ASN A 60 3.37 1.24 -20.52
N ASP A 61 4.65 1.59 -20.70
CA ASP A 61 5.49 1.36 -21.90
C ASP A 61 5.06 2.02 -23.22
N GLY A 62 3.95 2.77 -23.23
CA GLY A 62 3.49 3.52 -24.41
C GLY A 62 2.74 2.67 -25.42
N LEU A 63 2.29 3.29 -26.52
CA LEU A 63 1.39 2.66 -27.50
C LEU A 63 1.98 1.39 -28.14
N GLU A 64 3.26 1.37 -28.46
CA GLU A 64 3.88 0.24 -29.18
C GLU A 64 4.02 -1.03 -28.32
N ARG A 65 4.11 -0.87 -26.99
CA ARG A 65 4.42 -1.95 -26.06
C ARG A 65 3.37 -2.13 -24.97
N TYR A 66 2.23 -1.45 -25.07
CA TYR A 66 1.18 -1.55 -24.07
C TYR A 66 0.67 -2.99 -23.97
N ARG A 67 0.76 -3.57 -22.77
CA ARG A 67 0.22 -4.91 -22.44
C ARG A 67 -0.61 -4.81 -21.18
N ALA A 68 -1.86 -5.26 -21.25
CA ALA A 68 -2.81 -5.16 -20.14
C ALA A 68 -2.33 -5.84 -18.86
N ALA A 69 -1.84 -7.08 -18.96
CA ALA A 69 -1.33 -7.85 -17.82
C ALA A 69 -0.14 -7.16 -17.12
N LEU A 70 0.82 -6.63 -17.90
CA LEU A 70 1.96 -5.89 -17.35
C LEU A 70 1.50 -4.59 -16.68
N ALA A 71 0.61 -3.84 -17.33
CA ALA A 71 0.06 -2.62 -16.80
C ALA A 71 -0.67 -2.86 -15.46
N ASP A 72 -1.43 -3.95 -15.34
CA ASP A 72 -2.08 -4.34 -14.09
C ASP A 72 -1.05 -4.74 -13.01
N GLN A 73 -0.05 -5.55 -13.35
CA GLN A 73 1.03 -5.92 -12.45
C GLN A 73 1.79 -4.70 -11.92
N HIS A 74 2.13 -3.75 -12.80
CA HIS A 74 2.76 -2.49 -12.44
C HIS A 74 1.88 -1.66 -11.50
N THR A 75 0.56 -1.64 -11.72
CA THR A 75 -0.37 -0.92 -10.85
C THR A 75 -0.37 -1.51 -9.42
N TRP A 76 -0.40 -2.83 -9.29
CA TRP A 76 -0.30 -3.50 -7.99
C TRP A 76 1.07 -3.31 -7.33
N ALA A 77 2.15 -3.38 -8.09
CA ALA A 77 3.50 -3.15 -7.60
C ALA A 77 3.67 -1.71 -7.08
N ARG A 78 3.24 -0.70 -7.86
CA ARG A 78 3.26 0.71 -7.46
C ARG A 78 2.36 0.97 -6.25
N GLY A 79 1.24 0.26 -6.13
CA GLY A 79 0.35 0.29 -4.97
C GLY A 79 1.01 -0.14 -3.66
N ARG A 80 2.16 -0.84 -3.70
CA ARG A 80 2.91 -1.20 -2.48
C ARG A 80 3.42 0.02 -1.72
N ARG A 81 3.78 1.10 -2.42
CA ARG A 81 4.35 2.37 -1.88
C ARG A 81 5.15 2.17 -0.58
N PRO A 82 6.17 1.29 -0.57
CA PRO A 82 6.91 1.01 0.65
C PRO A 82 7.61 2.30 1.10
N LYS A 83 7.39 2.67 2.37
CA LYS A 83 8.20 3.72 2.99
C LYS A 83 9.49 3.08 3.46
N PRO A 84 10.65 3.74 3.29
CA PRO A 84 11.89 3.21 3.84
C PRO A 84 11.73 3.05 5.36
N CYS A 85 12.17 1.90 5.88
CA CYS A 85 12.08 1.59 7.30
C CYS A 85 12.82 2.65 8.12
N LYS A 86 12.21 3.14 9.20
CA LYS A 86 12.81 4.20 10.03
C LYS A 86 14.19 3.84 10.57
N LEU A 87 14.42 2.55 10.85
CA LEU A 87 15.72 2.05 11.34
C LEU A 87 16.80 2.07 10.25
N VAL A 88 16.43 1.85 8.98
CA VAL A 88 17.36 1.95 7.85
C VAL A 88 17.74 3.41 7.60
N VAL A 89 16.80 4.34 7.78
CA VAL A 89 17.03 5.77 7.56
C VAL A 89 17.76 6.42 8.75
N ASN A 90 17.55 5.95 9.97
CA ASN A 90 18.09 6.56 11.18
C ASN A 90 18.92 5.56 11.99
N GLN A 91 20.23 5.60 11.79
CA GLN A 91 21.17 4.70 12.46
C GLN A 91 21.15 4.83 13.99
N LYS A 92 21.08 6.07 14.52
CA LYS A 92 21.00 6.31 15.97
C LYS A 92 19.79 5.62 16.59
N LEU A 93 18.64 5.66 15.89
CA LEU A 93 17.44 4.96 16.32
C LEU A 93 17.63 3.44 16.29
N ALA A 94 18.31 2.90 15.27
CA ALA A 94 18.62 1.48 15.18
C ALA A 94 19.52 1.02 16.35
N ASP A 95 20.55 1.79 16.69
CA ASP A 95 21.47 1.47 17.79
C ASP A 95 20.76 1.49 19.15
N ILE A 96 19.89 2.47 19.38
CA ILE A 96 19.06 2.54 20.60
C ILE A 96 18.15 1.31 20.68
N VAL A 97 17.43 0.98 19.61
CA VAL A 97 16.51 -0.17 19.57
C VAL A 97 17.28 -1.48 19.78
N ALA A 98 18.45 -1.65 19.15
CA ALA A 98 19.29 -2.82 19.33
C ALA A 98 19.83 -2.94 20.77
N GLY A 99 20.17 -1.82 21.41
CA GLY A 99 20.56 -1.78 22.82
C GLY A 99 19.39 -2.15 23.75
N THR A 100 18.20 -1.59 23.49
CA THR A 100 16.99 -1.88 24.27
C THR A 100 16.54 -3.33 24.14
N LEU A 101 16.64 -3.93 22.95
CA LEU A 101 16.27 -5.33 22.71
C LEU A 101 17.22 -6.35 23.35
N LYS A 102 18.47 -5.95 23.65
CA LYS A 102 19.42 -6.80 24.39
C LYS A 102 19.15 -6.84 25.89
N LEU A 103 18.37 -5.88 26.41
CA LEU A 103 17.91 -5.92 27.79
C LEU A 103 16.77 -6.93 27.85
N GLU A 104 16.89 -7.97 28.68
CA GLU A 104 15.90 -9.05 28.84
C GLU A 104 14.54 -8.58 29.39
N ASN A 105 14.40 -7.28 29.67
CA ASN A 105 13.21 -6.68 30.26
C ASN A 105 12.23 -6.15 29.18
N LEU A 106 11.82 -7.03 28.27
CA LEU A 106 10.80 -6.71 27.25
C LEU A 106 9.51 -6.15 27.85
N ASP A 107 9.13 -6.60 29.05
CA ASP A 107 7.96 -6.12 29.80
C ASP A 107 8.09 -4.66 30.25
N GLU A 108 9.28 -4.26 30.67
CA GLU A 108 9.58 -2.90 31.09
C GLU A 108 9.61 -1.95 29.89
N VAL A 109 10.18 -2.41 28.77
CA VAL A 109 10.15 -1.69 27.48
C VAL A 109 8.71 -1.51 27.00
N ALA A 110 7.88 -2.54 27.11
CA ALA A 110 6.45 -2.46 26.77
C ALA A 110 5.70 -1.45 27.65
N ARG A 111 5.90 -1.47 28.97
CA ARG A 111 5.33 -0.44 29.88
C ARG A 111 5.75 0.96 29.46
N LEU A 112 7.05 1.19 29.28
CA LEU A 112 7.60 2.50 28.92
C LEU A 112 7.01 3.02 27.60
N LEU A 113 6.82 2.17 26.60
CA LEU A 113 6.19 2.56 25.33
C LEU A 113 4.70 2.88 25.48
N ASN A 114 3.97 2.12 26.30
CA ASN A 114 2.55 2.32 26.56
C ASN A 114 2.25 3.59 27.38
N GLU A 115 3.17 3.97 28.26
CA GLU A 115 3.05 5.12 29.17
C GLU A 115 3.56 6.44 28.58
N ARG A 116 4.34 6.40 27.48
CA ARG A 116 4.85 7.62 26.81
C ARG A 116 3.71 8.53 26.34
N PRO A 117 3.79 9.85 26.56
CA PRO A 117 2.82 10.81 26.03
C PRO A 117 2.90 10.83 24.50
N ARG A 118 1.91 10.22 23.82
CA ARG A 118 1.85 10.17 22.35
C ARG A 118 1.50 11.56 21.79
N LYS A 119 2.20 12.00 20.74
CA LYS A 119 1.96 13.28 20.04
C LYS A 119 0.62 13.37 19.26
N THR A 120 -0.23 12.36 19.33
CA THR A 120 -1.46 12.26 18.54
C THR A 120 -2.63 12.96 19.24
N ARG A 121 -3.21 13.96 18.58
CA ARG A 121 -4.52 14.56 18.93
C ARG A 121 -5.54 13.46 19.27
N ASN A 122 -6.06 13.47 20.49
CA ASN A 122 -7.27 12.78 20.97
C ASN A 122 -7.52 11.34 20.47
N CYS A 123 -6.49 10.48 20.40
CA CYS A 123 -6.73 9.04 20.25
C CYS A 123 -6.59 8.35 21.62
N GLU A 124 -7.66 7.68 22.05
CA GLU A 124 -7.70 6.86 23.26
C GLU A 124 -6.53 5.84 23.30
N ARG A 125 -6.08 5.48 24.51
CA ARG A 125 -5.03 4.47 24.66
C ARG A 125 -5.56 3.10 24.16
N PRO A 126 -4.75 2.30 23.43
CA PRO A 126 -5.18 0.97 22.99
C PRO A 126 -5.42 0.00 24.15
N ALA A 127 -4.67 0.12 25.26
CA ALA A 127 -4.76 -0.80 26.39
C ALA A 127 -6.17 -0.83 27.03
N PRO A 128 -6.79 0.32 27.37
CA PRO A 128 -8.19 0.35 27.81
C PRO A 128 -9.20 -0.24 26.82
N ARG A 129 -9.02 -0.02 25.50
CA ARG A 129 -9.89 -0.63 24.47
C ARG A 129 -9.74 -2.15 24.40
N PHE A 130 -8.52 -2.66 24.55
CA PHE A 130 -8.28 -4.10 24.57
C PHE A 130 -8.90 -4.74 25.81
N HIS A 131 -8.70 -4.15 27.00
CA HIS A 131 -9.34 -4.62 28.23
C HIS A 131 -10.86 -4.57 28.17
N ALA A 132 -11.46 -3.51 27.61
CA ALA A 132 -12.91 -3.43 27.42
C ALA A 132 -13.45 -4.52 26.47
N CYS A 133 -12.69 -4.85 25.43
CA CYS A 133 -13.05 -5.90 24.48
C CYS A 133 -12.92 -7.32 25.08
N VAL A 134 -11.96 -7.54 25.98
CA VAL A 134 -11.73 -8.83 26.67
C VAL A 134 -12.60 -8.98 27.92
N ALA A 135 -12.98 -7.89 28.58
CA ALA A 135 -13.89 -7.88 29.72
C ALA A 135 -15.38 -7.94 29.33
N SER A 136 -15.69 -8.00 28.02
CA SER A 136 -17.06 -8.13 27.50
C SER A 136 -17.38 -9.57 27.04
N THR A 137 -16.48 -10.53 27.33
CA THR A 137 -16.77 -11.96 27.17
C THR A 137 -17.10 -12.53 28.55
N ASP A 138 -18.35 -12.36 28.95
CA ASP A 138 -19.07 -13.20 29.92
C ASP A 138 -20.21 -13.91 29.17
#